data_AF-A0A1H0ETP1-F1
#
_entry.id   AF-A0A1H0ETP1-F1
#
_cell.length_a   1.000
_cell.length_b   1.000
_cell.length_c   1.000
_cell.angle_alpha   90.00
_cell.angle_beta   90.00
_cell.angle_gamma   90.00
#
_symmetry.space_group_name_H-M   'P 1'
#
loop_
_entity.id
_entity.type
_entity.pdbx_description
1 polymer ?
#
loop_
_entity_poly.entity_id
_entity_poly.type
_entity_poly.pdbx_seq_one_letter_code
_entity_poly.pdbx_strand_id
1 'polypeptide(L)'
;MSLFKSLVSAAVKQVNKVNSFEFVKNNAPNEIGVYIMKLNGKVMYVGRAIENRDGQSTRGLRKRLQEHWRGAGNCKPELYQNRDQLTVTLKVCSSVEEAKRLEGQLIRQYNTVENGWNLRYEEWR
;
A
#
# COMPACT_ATOMS: atom_id res chain seq x y z
N MET A 1 -22.69 -21.27 21.09
CA MET A 1 -21.97 -20.02 20.71
C MET A 1 -20.59 -20.23 20.04
N SER A 2 -20.25 -21.43 19.52
CA SER A 2 -18.88 -21.73 19.03
C SER A 2 -18.69 -21.63 17.50
N LEU A 3 -19.72 -21.95 16.70
CA LEU A 3 -19.64 -22.02 15.24
C LEU A 3 -19.42 -20.66 14.54
N PHE A 4 -20.05 -19.60 15.04
CA PHE A 4 -19.92 -18.25 14.46
C PHE A 4 -18.51 -17.65 14.66
N LYS A 5 -17.85 -17.91 15.80
CA LYS A 5 -16.47 -17.44 16.05
C LYS A 5 -15.45 -18.10 15.12
N SER A 6 -15.64 -19.38 14.80
CA SER A 6 -14.76 -20.14 13.91
C SER A 6 -14.82 -19.63 12.46
N LEU A 7 -16.03 -19.41 11.93
CA LEU A 7 -16.25 -18.90 10.57
C LEU A 7 -15.71 -17.48 10.38
N VAL A 8 -15.93 -16.58 11.35
CA VAL A 8 -15.39 -15.21 11.32
C VAL A 8 -13.85 -15.23 11.36
N SER A 9 -13.25 -16.08 12.20
CA SER A 9 -11.80 -16.26 12.28
C SER A 9 -11.18 -16.73 10.96
N ALA A 10 -11.79 -17.72 10.31
CA ALA A 10 -11.32 -18.24 9.03
C ALA A 10 -11.43 -17.21 7.90
N ALA A 11 -12.57 -16.49 7.82
CA ALA A 11 -12.77 -15.43 6.84
C ALA A 11 -11.77 -14.28 7.01
N VAL A 12 -11.53 -13.84 8.25
CA VAL A 12 -10.55 -12.79 8.56
C VAL A 12 -9.12 -13.23 8.20
N LYS A 13 -8.75 -14.49 8.52
CA LYS A 13 -7.45 -15.05 8.13
C LYS A 13 -7.28 -15.12 6.60
N GLN A 14 -8.34 -15.47 5.88
CA GLN A 14 -8.30 -15.58 4.42
C GLN A 14 -8.24 -14.21 3.75
N VAL A 15 -9.01 -13.23 4.23
CA VAL A 15 -8.95 -11.82 3.78
C VAL A 15 -7.57 -11.20 4.06
N ASN A 16 -6.96 -11.52 5.20
CA ASN A 16 -5.60 -11.07 5.51
C ASN A 16 -4.55 -11.68 4.57
N LYS A 17 -4.76 -12.92 4.09
CA LYS A 17 -3.83 -13.58 3.16
C LYS A 17 -3.86 -12.98 1.76
N VAL A 18 -5.04 -12.65 1.21
CA VAL A 18 -5.14 -12.00 -0.11
C VAL A 18 -4.71 -10.53 -0.08
N ASN A 19 -4.76 -9.89 1.07
CA ASN A 19 -4.25 -8.53 1.24
C ASN A 19 -2.81 -8.48 1.76
N SER A 20 -2.14 -9.62 1.97
CA SER A 20 -0.76 -9.63 2.47
C SER A 20 0.14 -8.92 1.46
N PHE A 21 1.15 -8.21 1.95
CA PHE A 21 2.08 -7.51 1.07
C PHE A 21 2.81 -8.48 0.11
N GLU A 22 3.15 -9.68 0.59
CA GLU A 22 3.75 -10.74 -0.23
C GLU A 22 2.87 -11.13 -1.42
N PHE A 23 1.56 -11.27 -1.20
CA PHE A 23 0.63 -11.62 -2.26
C PHE A 23 0.40 -10.43 -3.19
N VAL A 24 0.12 -9.25 -2.63
CA VAL A 24 -0.28 -8.06 -3.40
C VAL A 24 0.85 -7.57 -4.30
N LYS A 25 2.13 -7.60 -3.87
CA LYS A 25 3.25 -7.16 -4.73
C LYS A 25 3.36 -7.92 -6.05
N ASN A 26 2.92 -9.17 -6.09
CA ASN A 26 2.99 -10.04 -7.27
C ASN A 26 1.74 -9.91 -8.15
N ASN A 27 0.59 -9.53 -7.55
CA ASN A 27 -0.71 -9.53 -8.21
C ASN A 27 -1.26 -8.12 -8.51
N ALA A 28 -0.65 -7.06 -7.97
CA ALA A 28 -1.04 -5.67 -8.23
C ALA A 28 -1.03 -5.33 -9.73
N PRO A 29 -1.89 -4.43 -10.23
CA PRO A 29 -1.87 -3.99 -11.62
C PRO A 29 -0.64 -3.13 -11.93
N ASN A 30 -0.28 -3.06 -13.22
CA ASN A 30 0.79 -2.18 -13.72
C ASN A 30 0.25 -0.77 -14.01
N GLU A 31 -0.51 -0.20 -13.08
CA GLU A 31 -1.29 1.03 -13.31
C GLU A 31 -0.90 2.16 -12.35
N ILE A 32 -1.30 3.38 -12.68
CA ILE A 32 -1.20 4.53 -11.79
C ILE A 32 -2.14 4.31 -10.62
N GLY A 33 -1.72 4.68 -9.41
CA GLY A 33 -2.62 4.61 -8.26
C GLY A 33 -1.96 4.87 -6.92
N VAL A 34 -2.71 4.58 -5.87
CA VAL A 34 -2.33 4.73 -4.47
C VAL A 34 -2.36 3.37 -3.78
N TYR A 35 -1.38 3.11 -2.93
CA TYR A 35 -1.30 1.94 -2.06
C TYR A 35 -1.30 2.37 -0.59
N ILE A 36 -2.07 1.66 0.21
CA ILE A 36 -2.27 1.91 1.63
C ILE A 36 -1.70 0.72 2.40
N MET A 37 -0.65 0.96 3.18
CA MET A 37 0.05 -0.04 3.98
C MET A 37 -0.47 0.00 5.41
N LYS A 38 -0.90 -1.17 5.91
CA LYS A 38 -1.40 -1.33 7.27
C LYS A 38 -0.57 -2.32 8.07
N LEU A 39 -0.24 -1.96 9.30
CA LEU A 39 0.37 -2.83 10.29
C LEU A 39 -0.62 -3.02 11.43
N ASN A 40 -0.95 -4.28 11.77
CA ASN A 40 -1.91 -4.61 12.83
C ASN A 40 -3.26 -3.85 12.71
N GLY A 41 -3.75 -3.69 11.48
CA GLY A 41 -5.00 -2.99 11.17
C GLY A 41 -4.90 -1.45 11.12
N LYS A 42 -3.81 -0.85 11.61
CA LYS A 42 -3.57 0.60 11.55
C LYS A 42 -2.90 0.99 10.24
N VAL A 43 -3.40 2.05 9.59
CA VAL A 43 -2.74 2.62 8.39
C VAL A 43 -1.47 3.31 8.84
N MET A 44 -0.32 2.81 8.37
CA MET A 44 1.00 3.33 8.71
C MET A 44 1.59 4.16 7.59
N TYR A 45 1.27 3.84 6.34
CA TYR A 45 1.84 4.54 5.20
C TYR A 45 0.88 4.56 4.03
N VAL A 46 0.84 5.70 3.34
CA VAL A 46 0.16 5.84 2.06
C VAL A 46 1.21 6.29 1.05
N GLY A 47 1.25 5.63 -0.09
CA GLY A 47 2.15 6.00 -1.17
C GLY A 47 1.44 5.97 -2.52
N ARG A 48 1.89 6.78 -3.46
CA ARG A 48 1.48 6.71 -4.86
C ARG A 48 2.48 5.95 -5.74
N ALA A 49 1.99 5.43 -6.85
CA ALA A 49 2.79 4.95 -7.97
C ALA A 49 2.32 5.65 -9.25
N ILE A 50 3.20 6.47 -9.84
CA ILE A 50 2.92 7.29 -11.04
C ILE A 50 3.91 7.01 -12.17
N GLU A 51 4.87 6.10 -11.97
CA GLU A 51 5.91 5.84 -12.95
C GLU A 51 5.40 4.89 -14.03
N ASN A 52 5.14 5.46 -15.21
CA ASN A 52 4.86 4.74 -16.44
C ASN A 52 5.91 5.13 -17.49
N ARG A 53 7.06 4.45 -17.48
CA ARG A 53 8.16 4.69 -18.43
C ARG A 53 8.22 3.58 -19.48
N ASP A 54 8.41 3.97 -20.73
CA ASP A 54 8.53 3.00 -21.83
C ASP A 54 9.76 2.09 -21.71
N GLY A 55 9.60 0.83 -22.13
CA GLY A 55 10.66 -0.19 -22.11
C GLY A 55 10.84 -0.97 -20.80
N GLN A 56 10.12 -0.68 -19.71
CA GLN A 56 10.22 -1.45 -18.45
C GLN A 56 9.19 -2.59 -18.37
N SER A 57 9.63 -3.76 -17.87
CA SER A 57 8.82 -4.97 -17.69
C SER A 57 7.71 -4.82 -16.62
N THR A 58 7.96 -4.03 -15.59
CA THR A 58 7.01 -3.70 -14.54
C THR A 58 6.89 -2.20 -14.39
N ARG A 59 5.66 -1.67 -14.24
CA ARG A 59 5.36 -0.24 -14.12
C ARG A 59 4.31 -0.01 -13.02
N GLY A 60 4.08 1.25 -12.65
CA GLY A 60 2.99 1.62 -11.74
C GLY A 60 3.04 0.92 -10.37
N LEU A 61 1.85 0.58 -9.85
CA LEU A 61 1.67 0.00 -8.52
C LEU A 61 2.53 -1.26 -8.30
N ARG A 62 2.50 -2.22 -9.23
CA ARG A 62 3.28 -3.46 -9.11
C ARG A 62 4.77 -3.21 -8.92
N LYS A 63 5.38 -2.38 -9.78
CA LYS A 63 6.80 -2.04 -9.68
C LYS A 63 7.12 -1.45 -8.30
N ARG A 64 6.36 -0.45 -7.87
CA ARG A 64 6.63 0.25 -6.60
C ARG A 64 6.50 -0.68 -5.39
N LEU A 65 5.54 -1.59 -5.40
CA LEU A 65 5.39 -2.60 -4.35
C LEU A 65 6.54 -3.59 -4.32
N GLN A 66 7.02 -4.05 -5.48
CA GLN A 66 8.18 -4.93 -5.57
C GLN A 66 9.47 -4.22 -5.10
N GLU A 67 9.62 -2.92 -5.37
CA GLU A 67 10.73 -2.11 -4.88
C GLU A 67 10.76 -2.01 -3.36
N HIS A 68 9.61 -1.75 -2.73
CA HIS A 68 9.48 -1.76 -1.27
C HIS A 68 9.79 -3.15 -0.69
N TRP A 69 9.28 -4.22 -1.33
CA TRP A 69 9.50 -5.60 -0.87
C TRP A 69 10.97 -6.00 -0.83
N ARG A 70 11.75 -5.59 -1.84
CA ARG A 70 13.20 -5.87 -1.94
C ARG A 70 14.07 -4.90 -1.15
N GLY A 71 13.50 -3.86 -0.56
CA GLY A 71 14.25 -2.86 0.22
C GLY A 71 15.13 -1.96 -0.66
N ALA A 72 14.66 -1.56 -1.84
CA ALA A 72 15.42 -0.66 -2.70
C ALA A 72 15.72 0.68 -2.00
N GLY A 73 16.88 1.30 -2.28
CA GLY A 73 17.37 2.46 -1.50
C GLY A 73 16.45 3.68 -1.44
N ASN A 74 15.57 3.87 -2.43
CA ASN A 74 14.60 4.98 -2.47
C ASN A 74 13.26 4.65 -1.79
N CYS A 75 13.14 3.46 -1.17
CA CYS A 75 11.93 2.98 -0.50
C CYS A 75 11.96 3.31 0.99
N LYS A 76 10.80 3.19 1.64
CA LYS A 76 10.68 3.39 3.08
C LYS A 76 11.22 2.17 3.83
N PRO A 77 12.28 2.31 4.65
CA PRO A 77 12.88 1.16 5.36
C PRO A 77 11.87 0.40 6.23
N GLU A 78 10.93 1.12 6.85
CA GLU A 78 9.91 0.55 7.73
C GLU A 78 8.99 -0.43 6.98
N LEU A 79 8.73 -0.19 5.68
CA LEU A 79 7.95 -1.09 4.84
C LEU A 79 8.65 -2.43 4.61
N TYR A 80 9.97 -2.39 4.38
CA TYR A 80 10.78 -3.58 4.21
C TYR A 80 10.90 -4.37 5.53
N GLN A 81 11.17 -3.67 6.63
CA GLN A 81 11.34 -4.27 7.96
C GLN A 81 10.08 -4.97 8.47
N ASN A 82 8.89 -4.46 8.11
CA ASN A 82 7.61 -5.01 8.54
C ASN A 82 6.88 -5.82 7.45
N ARG A 83 7.52 -6.08 6.30
CA ARG A 83 6.83 -6.55 5.08
C ARG A 83 5.95 -7.78 5.27
N ASP A 84 6.34 -8.70 6.14
CA ASP A 84 5.64 -9.97 6.39
C ASP A 84 4.38 -9.78 7.26
N GLN A 85 4.25 -8.64 7.93
CA GLN A 85 3.10 -8.26 8.77
C GLN A 85 2.18 -7.24 8.10
N LEU A 86 2.62 -6.66 6.97
CA LEU A 86 1.87 -5.64 6.28
C LEU A 86 0.72 -6.23 5.46
N THR A 87 -0.41 -5.53 5.52
CA THR A 87 -1.48 -5.68 4.54
C THR A 87 -1.54 -4.45 3.65
N VAL A 88 -1.96 -4.64 2.41
CA VAL A 88 -1.95 -3.61 1.36
C VAL A 88 -3.33 -3.47 0.77
N THR A 89 -3.82 -2.25 0.66
CA THR A 89 -5.02 -1.91 -0.11
C THR A 89 -4.63 -1.02 -1.29
N LEU A 90 -5.13 -1.33 -2.48
CA LEU A 90 -4.81 -0.59 -3.70
C LEU A 90 -6.02 0.22 -4.17
N LYS A 91 -5.75 1.40 -4.73
CA LYS A 91 -6.70 2.22 -5.47
C LYS A 91 -6.06 2.64 -6.78
N VAL A 92 -6.56 2.10 -7.88
CA VAL A 92 -6.17 2.51 -9.23
C VAL A 92 -6.73 3.91 -9.49
N CYS A 93 -5.94 4.74 -10.16
CA CYS A 93 -6.32 6.10 -10.56
C CYS A 93 -6.17 6.27 -12.07
N SER A 94 -7.02 7.11 -12.64
CA SER A 94 -7.05 7.44 -14.07
C SER A 94 -5.95 8.44 -14.46
N SER A 95 -5.45 9.23 -13.52
CA SER A 95 -4.41 10.23 -13.77
C SER A 95 -3.42 10.39 -12.61
N VAL A 96 -2.30 11.07 -12.89
CA VAL A 96 -1.29 11.42 -11.90
C VAL A 96 -1.86 12.41 -10.88
N GLU A 97 -2.66 13.36 -11.34
CA GLU A 97 -3.32 14.39 -10.52
C GLU A 97 -4.30 13.74 -9.55
N GLU A 98 -5.07 12.75 -10.02
CA GLU A 98 -5.97 11.98 -9.16
C GLU A 98 -5.20 11.19 -8.10
N ALA A 99 -4.13 10.50 -8.50
CA ALA A 99 -3.31 9.71 -7.57
C ALA A 99 -2.66 10.58 -6.50
N LYS A 100 -2.12 11.75 -6.88
CA LYS A 100 -1.64 12.74 -5.92
C LYS A 100 -2.79 13.11 -4.98
N ARG A 101 -3.92 13.61 -5.52
CA ARG A 101 -5.08 14.10 -4.74
C ARG A 101 -5.51 13.11 -3.68
N LEU A 102 -5.67 11.87 -4.09
CA LEU A 102 -6.08 10.78 -3.22
C LEU A 102 -5.04 10.46 -2.16
N GLU A 103 -3.76 10.38 -2.50
CA GLU A 103 -2.68 10.16 -1.53
C GLU A 103 -2.67 11.24 -0.44
N GLY A 104 -2.66 12.52 -0.83
CA GLY A 104 -2.66 13.63 0.13
C GLY A 104 -3.90 13.64 1.02
N GLN A 105 -5.08 13.31 0.47
CA GLN A 105 -6.31 13.15 1.26
C GLN A 105 -6.18 12.02 2.30
N LEU A 106 -5.68 10.86 1.89
CA LEU A 106 -5.57 9.69 2.77
C LEU A 106 -4.49 9.88 3.84
N ILE A 107 -3.36 10.53 3.51
CA ILE A 107 -2.32 10.89 4.50
C ILE A 107 -2.93 11.76 5.61
N ARG A 108 -3.76 12.75 5.26
CA ARG A 108 -4.47 13.59 6.23
C ARG A 108 -5.52 12.81 7.01
N GLN A 109 -6.36 12.04 6.31
CA GLN A 109 -7.45 11.27 6.92
C GLN A 109 -6.94 10.28 7.97
N TYR A 110 -5.82 9.61 7.70
CA TYR A 110 -5.22 8.63 8.61
C TYR A 110 -4.12 9.20 9.50
N ASN A 111 -3.77 10.48 9.33
CA ASN A 111 -2.69 11.15 10.04
C ASN A 111 -1.37 10.32 10.04
N THR A 112 -0.95 9.85 8.86
CA THR A 112 0.23 8.96 8.74
C THR A 112 1.56 9.69 8.88
N VAL A 113 1.53 11.01 9.08
CA VAL A 113 2.72 11.82 9.39
C VAL A 113 3.06 11.72 10.86
N GLU A 114 2.09 11.99 11.74
CA GLU A 114 2.29 11.89 13.19
C GLU A 114 2.21 10.44 13.69
N ASN A 115 1.37 9.62 13.05
CA ASN A 115 1.02 8.29 13.53
C ASN A 115 1.52 7.14 12.65
N GLY A 116 2.34 7.46 11.64
CA GLY A 116 2.80 6.54 10.60
C GLY A 116 4.21 6.82 10.12
N TRP A 117 4.47 6.57 8.83
CA TRP A 117 5.79 6.63 8.19
C TRP A 117 5.86 7.62 7.02
N ASN A 118 4.79 8.38 6.75
CA ASN A 118 4.84 9.48 5.80
C ASN A 118 5.64 10.64 6.41
N LEU A 119 6.55 11.26 5.65
CA LEU A 119 7.45 12.29 6.21
C LEU A 119 6.79 13.66 6.41
N ARG A 120 5.73 13.93 5.65
CA ARG A 120 5.07 15.24 5.61
C ARG A 120 3.67 15.10 5.07
N TYR A 121 2.82 16.05 5.42
CA TYR A 121 1.58 16.25 4.70
C TYR A 121 1.94 16.77 3.32
N GLU A 122 1.38 16.16 2.29
CA GLU A 122 1.60 16.67 0.95
C GLU A 122 0.78 17.94 0.76
N GLU A 123 1.49 19.06 0.61
CA GLU A 123 0.93 20.35 0.25
C GLU A 123 0.86 20.44 -1.27
N TRP A 124 -0.33 20.74 -1.78
CA TRP A 124 -0.57 21.00 -3.20
C TRP A 124 0.25 22.22 -3.63
N ARG A 125 1.32 22.02 -4.38
CA ARG A 125 1.95 23.06 -5.21
C ARG A 125 1.95 22.61 -6.66
#